data_AF-A0A949AQK4-F1
#
_entry.id   AF-A0A949AQK4-F1
#
_cell.length_a   1.000
_cell.length_b   1.000
_cell.length_c   1.000
_cell.angle_alpha   90.00
_cell.angle_beta   90.00
_cell.angle_gamma   90.00
#
_symmetry.space_group_name_H-M   'P 1'
#
loop_
_entity.id
_entity.type
_entity.pdbx_description
1 polymer ?
#
loop_
_entity_poly.entity_id
_entity_poly.type
_entity_poly.pdbx_seq_one_letter_code
_entity_poly.pdbx_strand_id
1 'polypeptide(L)' 'NLVADEDDRTFLAEALGEPPLACFPDSAAIRKTERAGLAITGALGEVEAAAGQLINSVLGQAQQ' A
#
# COMPACT_ATOMS: atom_id res chain seq x y z
N ASN A 1 10.54 0.56 -4.53
CA ASN A 1 9.26 0.21 -3.87
C ASN A 1 8.11 0.27 -4.86
N LEU A 2 8.27 -0.36 -6.03
CA LEU A 2 7.15 -0.62 -6.92
C LEU A 2 6.85 -2.09 -6.71
N VAL A 3 5.70 -2.41 -6.14
CA VAL A 3 5.23 -3.79 -6.08
C VAL A 3 4.38 -3.99 -7.32
N ALA A 4 4.97 -4.56 -8.36
CA ALA A 4 4.32 -4.77 -9.64
C ALA A 4 3.61 -6.12 -9.70
N ASP A 5 4.15 -7.14 -9.03
CA ASP A 5 3.66 -8.50 -9.12
C ASP A 5 3.85 -9.30 -7.80
N GLU A 6 3.56 -10.59 -7.88
CA GLU A 6 3.65 -11.53 -6.75
C GLU A 6 5.11 -11.82 -6.34
N ASP A 7 6.05 -11.71 -7.28
CA ASP A 7 7.47 -11.91 -6.98
C ASP A 7 7.97 -10.75 -6.10
N ASP A 8 7.55 -9.52 -6.41
CA ASP A 8 7.82 -8.35 -5.55
C ASP A 8 7.21 -8.49 -4.15
N ARG A 9 5.99 -9.04 -4.06
CA ARG A 9 5.33 -9.29 -2.76
C ARG A 9 6.09 -10.33 -1.95
N THR A 10 6.54 -11.41 -2.59
CA THR A 10 7.31 -12.48 -1.96
C THR A 10 8.64 -11.95 -1.45
N PHE A 11 9.37 -11.20 -2.28
CA PHE A 11 10.62 -10.54 -1.90
C PHE A 11 10.43 -9.65 -0.67
N LEU A 12 9.37 -8.83 -0.65
CA LEU A 12 9.08 -7.97 0.50
C LEU A 12 8.72 -8.76 1.76
N ALA A 13 7.92 -9.81 1.63
CA ALA A 13 7.54 -10.64 2.77
C ALA A 13 8.75 -11.32 3.41
N GLU A 14 9.67 -11.84 2.60
CA GLU A 14 10.94 -12.43 3.09
C GLU A 14 11.81 -11.39 3.80
N ALA A 15 11.93 -10.18 3.25
CA ALA A 15 12.72 -9.11 3.83
C ALA A 15 12.13 -8.56 5.13
N LEU A 16 10.80 -8.50 5.24
CA LEU A 16 10.08 -8.02 6.42
C LEU A 16 9.93 -9.10 7.51
N GLY A 17 10.04 -10.39 7.14
CA GLY A 17 9.74 -11.52 8.01
C GLY A 17 8.23 -11.81 8.14
N GLU A 18 7.39 -11.01 7.50
CA GLU A 18 5.94 -11.16 7.45
C GLU A 18 5.37 -10.54 6.15
N PRO A 19 4.21 -11.02 5.66
CA PRO A 19 3.57 -10.43 4.49
C PRO A 19 3.14 -8.97 4.74
N PRO A 20 3.30 -8.07 3.75
CA PRO A 20 2.82 -6.69 3.88
C PRO A 20 1.29 -6.64 4.00
N LEU A 21 0.78 -5.81 4.91
CA LEU A 21 -0.67 -5.64 5.14
C LEU A 21 -1.43 -5.08 3.92
N ALA A 22 -0.75 -4.24 3.14
CA ALA A 22 -1.26 -3.68 1.89
C ALA A 22 -0.08 -3.25 1.02
N CYS A 23 -0.27 -3.27 -0.29
CA CYS A 23 0.69 -2.70 -1.25
C CYS A 23 -0.06 -1.70 -2.13
N PHE A 24 0.42 -0.46 -2.17
CA PHE A 24 -0.12 0.55 -3.07
C PHE A 24 0.36 0.28 -4.50
N PRO A 25 -0.52 0.48 -5.50
CA PRO A 25 -0.18 0.20 -6.89
C PRO A 25 0.87 1.19 -7.41
N ASP A 26 1.57 0.79 -8.47
CA ASP A 26 2.38 1.74 -9.21
C ASP A 26 1.49 2.75 -9.96
N SER A 27 1.41 3.96 -9.41
CA SER A 27 0.54 5.03 -9.90
C SER A 27 1.32 6.31 -10.17
N ALA A 28 1.08 6.91 -11.34
CA ALA A 28 1.62 8.22 -11.67
C ALA A 28 1.05 9.32 -10.77
N ALA A 29 -0.23 9.22 -10.36
CA ALA A 29 -0.86 10.18 -9.47
C ALA A 29 -0.26 10.08 -8.05
N ILE A 30 -0.08 8.87 -7.52
CA ILE A 30 0.60 8.62 -6.24
C ILE A 30 1.99 9.24 -6.25
N ARG A 31 2.81 8.88 -7.25
CA ARG A 31 4.17 9.40 -7.39
C ARG A 31 4.20 10.93 -7.52
N LYS A 32 3.19 11.54 -8.17
CA LYS A 32 3.06 13.01 -8.26
C LYS A 32 2.73 13.63 -6.91
N THR A 33 1.82 13.05 -6.13
CA THR A 33 1.49 13.54 -4.78
C THR A 33 2.66 13.41 -3.81
N GLU A 34 3.39 12.29 -3.83
CA GLU A 34 4.59 12.07 -3.00
C GLU A 34 5.69 13.10 -3.30
N ARG A 35 6.00 13.33 -4.59
CA ARG A 35 7.00 14.33 -5.00
C ARG A 35 6.62 15.76 -4.60
N ALA A 36 5.33 16.05 -4.51
CA ALA A 36 4.82 17.34 -4.07
C ALA A 36 4.77 17.48 -2.53
N GLY A 37 5.09 16.41 -1.78
CA GLY A 37 4.92 16.38 -0.32
C GLY A 37 3.46 16.50 0.12
N LEU A 38 2.52 16.18 -0.76
CA LEU A 38 1.09 16.30 -0.51
C LEU A 38 0.52 14.97 -0.04
N ALA A 39 -0.55 15.05 0.74
CA ALA A 39 -1.32 13.87 1.09
C ALA A 39 -1.81 13.16 -0.18
N ILE A 40 -1.80 11.83 -0.13
CA ILE A 40 -2.24 10.97 -1.23
C ILE A 40 -3.75 11.01 -1.47
N THR A 41 -4.48 11.83 -0.71
CA THR A 41 -5.90 12.10 -0.90
C THR A 41 -6.22 12.64 -2.30
N GLY A 42 -5.24 13.25 -2.98
CA GLY A 42 -5.35 13.65 -4.39
C GLY A 42 -5.30 12.50 -5.41
N ALA A 43 -4.97 11.28 -4.97
CA ALA A 43 -4.95 10.06 -5.76
C ALA A 43 -5.98 9.03 -5.27
N LEU A 44 -7.11 9.51 -4.68
CA LEU A 44 -8.06 8.71 -3.92
C LEU A 44 -8.47 7.41 -4.62
N GLY A 45 -8.86 7.47 -5.89
CA GLY A 45 -9.30 6.29 -6.64
C GLY A 45 -8.21 5.23 -6.85
N GLU A 46 -6.93 5.62 -6.84
CA GLU A 46 -5.81 4.71 -7.01
C GLU A 46 -5.34 4.10 -5.69
N VAL A 47 -5.67 4.74 -4.55
CA VAL A 47 -5.30 4.25 -3.22
C VAL A 47 -6.44 3.60 -2.45
N GLU A 48 -7.70 3.82 -2.86
CA GLU A 48 -8.89 3.41 -2.10
C GLU A 48 -8.87 1.93 -1.73
N ALA A 49 -8.57 1.05 -2.70
CA ALA A 49 -8.54 -0.39 -2.46
C ALA A 49 -7.45 -0.80 -1.45
N ALA A 50 -6.22 -0.30 -1.64
CA ALA A 50 -5.09 -0.61 -0.75
C ALA A 50 -5.28 0.00 0.65
N ALA A 51 -5.83 1.21 0.73
CA ALA A 51 -6.18 1.86 1.99
C ALA A 51 -7.28 1.07 2.72
N GLY A 52 -8.29 0.57 2.01
CA GLY A 52 -9.33 -0.29 2.57
C GLY A 52 -8.75 -1.59 3.15
N GLN A 53 -7.83 -2.25 2.45
CA GLN A 53 -7.12 -3.44 2.94
C GLN A 53 -6.33 -3.15 4.22
N LEU A 54 -5.62 -2.02 4.25
CA LEU A 54 -4.86 -1.59 5.41
C LEU A 54 -5.79 -1.32 6.60
N ILE A 55 -6.86 -0.56 6.41
CA ILE A 55 -7.84 -0.24 7.45
C ILE A 55 -8.46 -1.50 8.02
N ASN A 56 -8.90 -2.43 7.16
CA ASN A 56 -9.51 -3.68 7.59
C ASN A 56 -8.53 -4.57 8.36
N SER A 57 -7.27 -4.62 7.93
CA SER A 57 -6.23 -5.39 8.63
C SER A 57 -5.95 -4.81 10.01
N VAL A 58 -5.80 -3.49 10.13
CA VAL A 58 -5.49 -2.81 11.40
C VAL A 58 -6.68 -2.87 12.36
N LEU A 59 -7.90 -2.60 11.89
CA LEU A 59 -9.10 -2.66 12.73
C LEU A 59 -9.47 -4.10 13.12
N GLY A 60 -9.25 -5.07 12.23
CA GLY A 60 -9.45 -6.49 12.52
C GLY A 60 -8.47 -7.04 13.55
N GLN A 61 -7.23 -6.51 13.59
CA GLN A 61 -6.25 -6.84 14.63
C GLN A 61 -6.54 -6.16 15.97
N ALA A 62 -7.20 -4.99 15.98
CA ALA A 62 -7.56 -4.28 17.21
C ALA A 62 -8.67 -4.96 18.04
N GLN A 63 -9.31 -6.01 17.50
CA GLN A 63 -10.39 -6.76 18.16
C GLN A 63 -9.96 -8.13 18.70
N GLN A 64 -8.68 -8.48 18.62
CA GLN A 64 -8.09 -9.73 19.14
C GLN A 64 -7.16 -9.45 20.33
#